data_AF-A0A9N9QN02-F1
#
_entry.id   AF-A0A9N9QN02-F1
#
_cell.length_a   1.000
_cell.length_b   1.000
_cell.length_c   1.000
_cell.angle_alpha   90.00
_cell.angle_beta   90.00
_cell.angle_gamma   90.00
#
_symmetry.space_group_name_H-M   'P 1'
#
loop_
_entity.id
_entity.type
_entity.pdbx_description
1 polymer ?
#
loop_
_entity_poly.entity_id
_entity_poly.type
_entity_poly.pdbx_seq_one_letter_code
_entity_poly.pdbx_strand_id
1 'polypeptide(L)'
;MADLAIYSKAQEILWNEPPAINGKVTLQLGGMHLTMTFIASIGFLYRDGGLNNMLSDTDVYATNSCKQILEGKQYSRGIRALTLCADALSRLFYDSFRKWMEENQNEEISTYYFVEELKNKQLNEDLLEDMLRKLAPLKEKVTQFESIGRESSFTFGYWLSFSKAVDLLLNLLRAERTADFELHLNCIQELLPYLIAGGRHLYAKWVPIYLRDMLEVKSKNPQMHDT
;
A
#
# COMPACT_ATOMS: atom_id res chain seq x y z
N MET A 1 7.65 20.09 -3.23
CA MET A 1 6.63 19.30 -2.51
C MET A 1 6.05 20.15 -1.37
N ALA A 2 4.74 20.09 -1.12
CA ALA A 2 4.04 20.91 -0.13
C ALA A 2 2.95 20.12 0.60
N ASP A 3 2.71 20.38 1.89
CA ASP A 3 1.55 19.80 2.59
C ASP A 3 0.23 20.27 1.96
N LEU A 4 -0.89 19.65 2.33
CA LEU A 4 -2.17 19.92 1.67
C LEU A 4 -2.63 21.39 1.79
N ALA A 5 -2.37 22.05 2.92
CA ALA A 5 -2.82 23.43 3.13
C ALA A 5 -2.07 24.39 2.19
N ILE A 6 -0.76 24.21 2.06
CA ILE A 6 0.06 24.99 1.12
C ILE A 6 -0.26 24.59 -0.32
N TYR A 7 -0.35 23.29 -0.61
CA TYR A 7 -0.65 22.76 -1.93
C TYR A 7 -1.96 23.33 -2.49
N SER A 8 -3.05 23.26 -1.72
CA SER A 8 -4.36 23.76 -2.16
C SER A 8 -4.33 25.25 -2.51
N LYS A 9 -3.68 26.08 -1.68
CA LYS A 9 -3.56 27.52 -1.94
C LYS A 9 -2.65 27.83 -3.12
N ALA A 10 -1.53 27.14 -3.24
CA ALA A 10 -0.62 27.32 -4.36
C ALA A 10 -1.28 26.85 -5.68
N GLN A 11 -2.09 25.79 -5.64
CA GLN A 11 -2.84 25.30 -6.80
C GLN A 11 -3.90 26.31 -7.26
N GLU A 12 -4.62 26.93 -6.33
CA GLU A 12 -5.54 28.04 -6.63
C GLU A 12 -4.82 29.22 -7.32
N ILE A 13 -3.58 29.53 -6.94
CA ILE A 13 -2.77 30.57 -7.59
C ILE A 13 -2.38 30.13 -9.00
N LEU A 14 -1.91 28.90 -9.19
CA LEU A 14 -1.49 28.40 -10.50
C LEU A 14 -2.65 28.39 -11.52
N TRP A 15 -3.88 28.13 -11.08
CA TRP A 15 -5.06 28.19 -11.95
C TRP A 15 -5.39 29.59 -12.47
N ASN A 16 -4.84 30.64 -11.88
CA ASN A 16 -4.94 32.01 -12.41
C ASN A 16 -3.86 32.31 -13.47
N GLU A 17 -3.06 31.32 -13.87
CA GLU A 17 -2.02 31.41 -14.88
C GLU A 17 -1.08 32.63 -14.75
N PRO A 18 -0.55 32.93 -13.55
CA PRO A 18 0.35 34.06 -13.36
C PRO A 18 1.56 34.00 -14.32
N PRO A 19 1.80 35.03 -15.15
CA PRO A 19 2.82 35.00 -16.21
C PRO A 19 4.23 34.66 -15.72
N ALA A 20 4.54 35.00 -14.47
CA ALA A 20 5.85 34.73 -13.86
C ALA A 20 6.15 33.22 -13.77
N ILE A 21 5.14 32.38 -13.49
CA ILE A 21 5.32 30.96 -13.12
C ILE A 21 4.49 29.98 -13.99
N ASN A 22 3.62 30.46 -14.87
CA ASN A 22 2.83 29.61 -15.77
C ASN A 22 3.73 28.69 -16.61
N GLY A 23 3.45 27.39 -16.59
CA GLY A 23 4.24 26.35 -17.27
C GLY A 23 5.64 26.11 -16.71
N LYS A 24 6.07 26.83 -15.67
CA LYS A 24 7.43 26.73 -15.08
C LYS A 24 7.47 25.98 -13.76
N VAL A 25 6.33 25.88 -13.07
CA VAL A 25 6.23 25.29 -11.74
C VAL A 25 5.21 24.17 -11.75
N THR A 26 5.62 23.01 -11.26
CA THR A 26 4.76 21.86 -11.00
C THR A 26 4.66 21.66 -9.48
N LEU A 27 3.44 21.67 -8.94
CA LEU A 27 3.22 21.44 -7.51
C LEU A 27 3.07 19.96 -7.21
N GLN A 28 3.85 19.48 -6.25
CA GLN A 28 3.76 18.12 -5.74
C GLN A 28 3.17 18.10 -4.33
N LEU A 29 2.18 17.25 -4.10
CA LEU A 29 1.60 17.03 -2.78
C LEU A 29 2.59 16.27 -1.86
N GLY A 30 2.61 16.65 -0.59
CA GLY A 30 3.48 16.10 0.45
C GLY A 30 3.19 14.65 0.82
N GLY A 31 4.17 13.76 0.59
CA GLY A 31 4.06 12.33 0.87
C GLY A 31 3.85 11.98 2.35
N MET A 32 4.47 12.72 3.28
CA MET A 32 4.37 12.43 4.73
C MET A 32 2.92 12.55 5.23
N HIS A 33 2.28 13.70 5.06
CA HIS A 33 0.91 13.90 5.57
C HIS A 33 -0.13 13.13 4.77
N LEU A 34 0.13 12.86 3.48
CA LEU A 34 -0.69 11.94 2.71
C LEU A 34 -0.64 10.52 3.31
N THR A 35 0.57 10.04 3.63
CA THR A 35 0.76 8.72 4.27
C THR A 35 0.09 8.67 5.64
N MET A 36 0.23 9.70 6.48
CA MET A 36 -0.47 9.77 7.78
C MET A 36 -1.99 9.75 7.61
N THR A 37 -2.50 10.45 6.59
CA THR A 37 -3.92 10.45 6.25
C THR A 37 -4.38 9.07 5.81
N PHE A 38 -3.56 8.36 5.04
CA PHE A 38 -3.86 7.00 4.62
C PHE A 38 -3.84 5.99 5.79
N ILE A 39 -2.86 6.09 6.69
CA ILE A 39 -2.86 5.33 7.96
C ILE A 39 -4.14 5.59 8.74
N ALA A 40 -4.58 6.85 8.83
CA ALA A 40 -5.83 7.21 9.49
C ALA A 40 -7.06 6.66 8.77
N SER A 41 -7.05 6.53 7.44
CA SER A 41 -8.10 5.87 6.67
C SER A 41 -8.17 4.37 6.96
N ILE A 42 -7.03 3.67 6.96
CA ILE A 42 -6.96 2.27 7.36
C ILE A 42 -7.49 2.11 8.78
N GLY A 43 -7.02 2.96 9.70
CA GLY A 43 -7.51 2.95 11.08
C GLY A 43 -9.01 3.23 11.20
N PHE A 44 -9.60 4.07 10.35
CA PHE A 44 -11.05 4.29 10.34
C PHE A 44 -11.83 3.03 9.90
N LEU A 45 -11.35 2.36 8.85
CA LEU A 45 -12.04 1.20 8.26
C LEU A 45 -11.90 -0.07 9.09
N TYR A 46 -10.77 -0.24 9.79
CA TYR A 46 -10.42 -1.53 10.40
C TYR A 46 -10.42 -1.55 11.93
N ARG A 47 -10.41 -0.39 12.60
CA ARG A 47 -10.30 -0.28 14.07
C ARG A 47 -11.33 -1.14 14.79
N ASP A 48 -12.61 -0.95 14.45
CA ASP A 48 -13.72 -1.57 15.17
C ASP A 48 -14.02 -2.99 14.67
N GLY A 49 -13.39 -3.44 13.59
CA GLY A 49 -13.43 -4.83 13.11
C GLY A 49 -12.38 -5.74 13.74
N GLY A 50 -11.72 -5.28 14.81
CA GLY A 50 -10.77 -6.07 15.60
C GLY A 50 -9.31 -5.63 15.49
N LEU A 51 -8.96 -4.70 14.58
CA LEU A 51 -7.58 -4.21 14.47
C LEU A 51 -7.10 -3.54 15.77
N ASN A 52 -7.98 -2.80 16.45
CA ASN A 52 -7.64 -2.21 17.73
C ASN A 52 -7.33 -3.27 18.79
N ASN A 53 -8.18 -4.30 18.89
CA ASN A 53 -8.01 -5.43 19.79
C ASN A 53 -6.72 -6.20 19.50
N MET A 54 -6.41 -6.45 18.22
CA MET A 54 -5.15 -7.10 17.85
C MET A 54 -3.92 -6.36 18.35
N LEU A 55 -3.98 -5.03 18.45
CA LEU A 55 -2.86 -4.21 18.93
C LEU A 55 -2.85 -4.04 20.45
N SER A 56 -4.02 -3.85 21.08
CA SER A 56 -4.13 -3.60 22.52
C SER A 56 -4.10 -4.88 23.36
N ASP A 57 -4.80 -5.92 22.92
CA ASP A 57 -5.06 -7.11 23.74
C ASP A 57 -3.88 -8.10 23.69
N THR A 58 -2.97 -7.90 22.74
CA THR A 58 -1.70 -8.65 22.60
C THR A 58 -0.52 -7.93 23.26
N ASP A 59 -0.77 -6.84 23.98
CA ASP A 59 0.24 -5.99 24.63
C ASP A 59 1.32 -5.41 23.69
N VAL A 60 1.11 -5.41 22.37
CA VAL A 60 2.03 -4.80 21.40
C VAL A 60 2.06 -3.27 21.58
N TYR A 61 0.89 -2.66 21.84
CA TYR A 61 0.77 -1.25 22.17
C TYR A 61 -0.27 -1.01 23.27
N ALA A 62 0.02 -0.06 24.16
CA ALA A 62 -0.98 0.41 25.13
C ALA A 62 -2.19 1.04 24.41
N THR A 63 -3.40 0.88 24.98
CA THR A 63 -4.68 1.31 24.37
C THR A 63 -4.67 2.74 23.86
N ASN A 64 -4.10 3.68 24.62
CA ASN A 64 -4.02 5.08 24.19
C ASN A 64 -3.08 5.27 22.99
N SER A 65 -2.00 4.47 22.89
CA SER A 65 -1.12 4.48 21.72
C SER A 65 -1.84 3.93 20.48
N CYS A 66 -2.61 2.84 20.61
CA CYS A 66 -3.44 2.30 19.53
C CYS A 66 -4.37 3.37 18.96
N LYS A 67 -5.05 4.12 19.82
CA LYS A 67 -5.92 5.24 19.40
C LYS A 67 -5.16 6.26 18.56
N GLN A 68 -4.00 6.73 19.03
CA GLN A 68 -3.20 7.73 18.30
C GLN A 68 -2.67 7.18 16.97
N ILE A 69 -2.25 5.91 16.94
CA ILE A 69 -1.80 5.20 15.74
C ILE A 69 -2.92 5.12 14.70
N LEU A 70 -4.09 4.62 15.10
CA LEU A 70 -5.25 4.42 14.20
C LEU A 70 -5.95 5.74 13.84
N GLU A 71 -5.59 6.86 14.47
CA GLU A 71 -5.94 8.22 14.04
C GLU A 71 -4.90 8.83 13.10
N GLY A 72 -3.83 8.10 12.77
CA GLY A 72 -2.74 8.54 11.90
C GLY A 72 -1.82 9.59 12.54
N LYS A 73 -1.89 9.80 13.87
CA LYS A 73 -1.11 10.83 14.58
C LYS A 73 0.30 10.40 14.92
N GLN A 74 0.60 9.11 14.82
CA GLN A 74 1.94 8.55 15.07
C GLN A 74 2.47 7.87 13.81
N TYR A 75 3.23 8.60 13.00
CA TYR A 75 3.73 8.14 11.70
C TYR A 75 4.51 6.81 11.78
N SER A 76 5.68 6.80 12.44
CA SER A 76 6.55 5.62 12.46
C SER A 76 5.93 4.44 13.20
N ARG A 77 5.19 4.70 14.29
CA ARG A 77 4.49 3.65 15.03
C ARG A 77 3.31 3.09 14.25
N GLY A 78 2.59 3.94 13.49
CA GLY A 78 1.48 3.51 12.66
C GLY A 78 1.92 2.61 11.52
N ILE A 79 3.02 2.96 10.84
CA ILE A 79 3.63 2.07 9.83
C ILE A 79 3.97 0.74 10.49
N ARG A 80 4.74 0.75 11.60
CA ARG A 80 5.14 -0.47 12.29
C ARG A 80 3.95 -1.33 12.74
N ALA A 81 2.93 -0.72 13.34
CA ALA A 81 1.76 -1.42 13.84
C ALA A 81 1.00 -2.12 12.71
N LEU A 82 0.71 -1.42 11.62
CA LEU A 82 0.00 -1.98 10.48
C LEU A 82 0.81 -3.08 9.79
N THR A 83 2.14 -2.90 9.63
CA THR A 83 3.02 -3.94 9.10
C THR A 83 3.05 -5.19 9.98
N LEU A 84 3.11 -5.05 11.30
CA LEU A 84 3.08 -6.20 12.21
C LEU A 84 1.75 -6.97 12.12
N CYS A 85 0.62 -6.27 12.06
CA CYS A 85 -0.68 -6.92 11.89
C CYS A 85 -0.76 -7.64 10.53
N ALA A 86 -0.30 -7.01 9.45
CA ALA A 86 -0.28 -7.63 8.13
C ALA A 86 0.65 -8.86 8.09
N ASP A 87 1.82 -8.82 8.74
CA ASP A 87 2.74 -9.97 8.85
C ASP A 87 2.12 -11.12 9.65
N ALA A 88 1.43 -10.82 10.76
CA ALA A 88 0.73 -11.85 11.53
C ALA A 88 -0.38 -12.51 10.68
N LEU A 89 -1.15 -11.71 9.95
CA LEU A 89 -2.19 -12.21 9.06
C LEU A 89 -1.64 -12.97 7.85
N SER A 90 -0.49 -12.56 7.30
CA SER A 90 0.14 -13.24 6.16
C SER A 90 0.62 -14.64 6.55
N ARG A 91 1.10 -14.83 7.78
CA ARG A 91 1.44 -16.16 8.31
C ARG A 91 0.21 -17.05 8.42
N LEU A 92 -0.90 -16.54 8.96
CA LEU A 92 -2.17 -17.29 9.04
C LEU A 92 -2.73 -17.61 7.65
N PHE A 93 -2.64 -16.67 6.72
CA PHE A 93 -3.00 -16.88 5.32
C PHE A 93 -2.14 -17.99 4.70
N TYR A 94 -0.82 -17.94 4.88
CA TYR A 94 0.11 -18.93 4.36
C TYR A 94 -0.17 -20.32 4.92
N ASP A 95 -0.38 -20.44 6.24
CA ASP A 95 -0.74 -21.71 6.87
C ASP A 95 -2.05 -22.29 6.31
N SER A 96 -3.03 -21.43 6.06
CA SER A 96 -4.31 -21.83 5.48
C SER A 96 -4.18 -22.23 4.02
N PHE A 97 -3.42 -21.45 3.24
CA PHE A 97 -3.11 -21.72 1.84
C PHE A 97 -2.36 -23.05 1.68
N ARG A 98 -1.38 -23.30 2.55
CA ARG A 98 -0.62 -24.56 2.56
C ARG A 98 -1.53 -25.76 2.77
N LYS A 99 -2.40 -25.74 3.78
CA LYS A 99 -3.37 -26.82 4.03
C LYS A 99 -4.29 -27.05 2.83
N TRP A 100 -4.81 -25.97 2.25
CA TRP A 100 -5.63 -26.06 1.05
C TRP A 100 -4.88 -26.69 -0.13
N MET A 101 -3.59 -26.35 -0.33
CA MET A 101 -2.75 -26.97 -1.36
C MET A 101 -2.57 -28.49 -1.12
N GLU A 102 -2.29 -28.89 0.13
CA GLU A 102 -2.13 -30.29 0.54
C GLU A 102 -3.42 -31.12 0.28
N GLU A 103 -4.58 -30.55 0.58
CA GLU A 103 -5.89 -31.20 0.36
C GLU A 103 -6.27 -31.34 -1.12
N ASN A 104 -5.80 -30.42 -1.98
CA ASN A 104 -6.16 -30.38 -3.40
C ASN A 104 -5.16 -31.11 -4.32
N GLN A 105 -4.29 -31.98 -3.76
CA GLN A 105 -3.27 -32.77 -4.47
C GLN A 105 -2.40 -31.95 -5.45
N ASN A 106 -2.17 -30.66 -5.16
CA ASN A 106 -1.21 -29.88 -5.93
C ASN A 106 0.17 -30.09 -5.31
N GLU A 107 1.09 -30.67 -6.09
CA GLU A 107 2.48 -30.96 -5.70
C GLU A 107 3.12 -29.82 -4.88
N GLU A 108 3.93 -30.21 -3.90
CA GLU A 108 4.64 -29.38 -2.94
C GLU A 108 5.19 -28.09 -3.56
N ILE A 109 4.44 -26.98 -3.49
CA ILE A 109 5.05 -25.66 -3.61
C ILE A 109 5.64 -25.34 -2.24
N SER A 110 6.77 -25.96 -1.94
CA SER A 110 7.61 -25.50 -0.84
C SER A 110 8.26 -24.20 -1.27
N THR A 111 7.49 -23.12 -1.11
CA THR A 111 7.98 -21.74 -1.05
C THR A 111 9.11 -21.62 -0.02
N TYR A 112 9.09 -22.47 1.02
CA TYR A 112 10.16 -22.63 1.98
C TYR A 112 11.48 -23.15 1.34
N TYR A 113 11.43 -24.21 0.51
CA TYR A 113 12.60 -24.69 -0.23
C TYR A 113 13.10 -23.65 -1.23
N PHE A 114 12.19 -22.93 -1.90
CA PHE A 114 12.56 -21.89 -2.85
C PHE A 114 13.37 -20.75 -2.19
N VAL A 115 12.95 -20.25 -1.02
CA VAL A 115 13.66 -19.18 -0.30
C VAL A 115 15.01 -19.67 0.27
N GLU A 116 15.11 -20.92 0.73
CA GLU A 116 16.40 -21.51 1.13
C GLU A 116 17.34 -21.71 -0.05
N GLU A 117 16.83 -22.17 -1.20
CA GLU A 117 17.61 -22.38 -2.42
C GLU A 117 18.21 -21.06 -2.95
N LEU A 118 17.51 -19.94 -2.71
CA LEU A 118 17.93 -18.59 -3.10
C LEU A 118 19.00 -17.98 -2.18
N LYS A 119 19.03 -18.35 -0.89
CA LYS A 119 20.07 -17.85 0.03
C LYS A 119 21.48 -18.26 -0.37
N ASN A 120 21.60 -19.31 -1.18
CA ASN A 120 22.87 -19.96 -1.52
C ASN A 120 23.33 -19.74 -2.97
N LYS A 121 22.56 -19.01 -3.81
CA LYS A 121 22.89 -18.79 -5.23
C LYS A 121 23.09 -17.30 -5.53
N GLN A 122 24.12 -16.97 -6.32
CA GLN A 122 24.25 -15.63 -6.90
C GLN A 122 23.12 -15.42 -7.91
N LEU A 123 22.47 -14.25 -7.84
CA LEU A 123 21.42 -13.88 -8.77
C LEU A 123 22.01 -13.76 -10.19
N ASN A 124 21.57 -14.60 -11.13
CA ASN A 124 21.88 -14.48 -12.55
C ASN A 124 20.58 -14.57 -13.37
N GLU A 125 20.68 -14.27 -14.67
CA GLU A 125 19.53 -14.17 -15.58
C GLU A 125 18.78 -15.50 -15.74
N ASP A 126 19.51 -16.62 -15.81
CA ASP A 126 18.93 -17.97 -15.88
C ASP A 126 18.18 -18.35 -14.59
N LEU A 127 18.72 -18.01 -13.42
CA LEU A 127 18.06 -18.23 -12.14
C LEU A 127 16.78 -17.39 -12.05
N LEU A 128 16.83 -16.13 -12.50
CA LEU A 128 15.65 -15.26 -12.53
C LEU A 128 14.56 -15.83 -13.45
N GLU A 129 14.92 -16.35 -14.62
CA GLU A 129 13.96 -16.94 -15.54
C GLU A 129 13.32 -18.22 -14.97
N ASP A 130 14.13 -19.10 -14.35
CA ASP A 130 13.64 -20.30 -13.66
C ASP A 130 12.74 -19.95 -12.45
N MET A 131 13.10 -18.89 -11.72
CA MET A 131 12.27 -18.35 -10.64
C MET A 131 10.92 -17.88 -11.15
N LEU A 132 10.89 -17.08 -12.22
CA LEU A 132 9.65 -16.56 -12.81
C LEU A 132 8.76 -17.70 -13.30
N ARG A 133 9.33 -18.74 -13.91
CA ARG A 133 8.61 -19.95 -14.33
C ARG A 133 7.96 -20.68 -13.14
N LYS A 134 8.66 -20.80 -12.01
CA LYS A 134 8.14 -21.45 -10.79
C LYS A 134 7.12 -20.60 -10.03
N LEU A 135 7.26 -19.28 -10.07
CA LEU A 135 6.35 -18.35 -9.37
C LEU A 135 5.01 -18.16 -10.08
N ALA A 136 4.96 -18.28 -11.41
CA ALA A 136 3.72 -18.08 -12.16
C ALA A 136 2.59 -19.05 -11.76
N PRO A 137 2.80 -20.38 -11.69
CA PRO A 137 1.79 -21.32 -11.21
C PRO A 137 1.37 -21.06 -9.76
N LEU A 138 2.33 -20.68 -8.90
CA LEU A 138 2.04 -20.34 -7.51
C LEU A 138 1.11 -19.12 -7.42
N LYS A 139 1.36 -18.08 -8.22
CA LYS A 139 0.50 -16.89 -8.26
C LYS A 139 -0.94 -17.22 -8.65
N GLU A 140 -1.12 -18.13 -9.62
CA GLU A 140 -2.43 -18.61 -10.03
C GLU A 140 -3.14 -19.35 -8.88
N LYS A 141 -2.42 -20.26 -8.19
CA LYS A 141 -2.96 -20.98 -7.02
C LYS A 141 -3.33 -20.06 -5.86
N VAL A 142 -2.50 -19.06 -5.56
CA VAL A 142 -2.82 -18.04 -4.55
C VAL A 142 -4.07 -17.28 -4.95
N THR A 143 -4.20 -16.88 -6.22
CA THR A 143 -5.39 -16.18 -6.72
C THR A 143 -6.65 -17.04 -6.62
N GLN A 144 -6.55 -18.34 -6.94
CA GLN A 144 -7.64 -19.29 -6.79
C GLN A 144 -8.07 -19.42 -5.32
N PHE A 145 -7.10 -19.58 -4.42
CA PHE A 145 -7.35 -19.66 -2.98
C PHE A 145 -7.99 -18.38 -2.43
N GLU A 146 -7.52 -17.20 -2.87
CA GLU A 146 -8.14 -15.93 -2.50
C GLU A 146 -9.62 -15.87 -2.92
N SER A 147 -9.95 -16.34 -4.13
CA SER A 147 -11.33 -16.34 -4.64
C SER A 147 -12.22 -17.24 -3.79
N ILE A 148 -11.79 -18.48 -3.55
CA ILE A 148 -12.51 -19.45 -2.72
C ILE A 148 -12.69 -18.91 -1.29
N GLY A 149 -11.63 -18.35 -0.70
CA GLY A 149 -11.67 -17.80 0.65
C GLY A 149 -12.63 -16.61 0.77
N ARG A 150 -12.68 -15.73 -0.24
CA ARG A 150 -13.63 -14.60 -0.25
C ARG A 150 -15.08 -15.04 -0.39
N GLU A 151 -15.35 -16.04 -1.22
CA GLU A 151 -16.71 -16.59 -1.42
C GLU A 151 -17.21 -17.34 -0.19
N SER A 152 -16.30 -18.02 0.53
CA SER A 152 -16.65 -18.82 1.70
C SER A 152 -16.69 -18.05 3.02
N SER A 153 -15.97 -16.93 3.15
CA SER A 153 -15.86 -16.20 4.42
C SER A 153 -15.70 -14.69 4.25
N PHE A 154 -16.66 -13.94 4.81
CA PHE A 154 -16.57 -12.49 4.92
C PHE A 154 -15.35 -12.05 5.73
N THR A 155 -15.01 -12.77 6.80
CA THR A 155 -13.83 -12.49 7.64
C THR A 155 -12.54 -12.64 6.84
N PHE A 156 -12.46 -13.66 6.00
CA PHE A 156 -11.31 -13.85 5.11
C PHE A 156 -11.18 -12.68 4.13
N GLY A 157 -12.28 -12.33 3.43
CA GLY A 157 -12.28 -11.21 2.50
C GLY A 157 -11.95 -9.86 3.15
N TYR A 158 -12.43 -9.65 4.37
CA TYR A 158 -12.15 -8.47 5.18
C TYR A 158 -10.66 -8.32 5.49
N TRP A 159 -10.03 -9.35 6.07
CA TRP A 159 -8.61 -9.29 6.44
C TRP A 159 -7.68 -9.32 5.21
N LEU A 160 -8.10 -9.96 4.12
CA LEU A 160 -7.37 -9.88 2.86
C LEU A 160 -7.39 -8.45 2.27
N SER A 161 -8.52 -7.75 2.41
CA SER A 161 -8.62 -6.33 2.01
C SER A 161 -7.76 -5.42 2.91
N PHE A 162 -7.67 -5.75 4.21
CA PHE A 162 -6.73 -5.08 5.13
C PHE A 162 -5.28 -5.25 4.67
N SER A 163 -4.85 -6.50 4.39
CA SER A 163 -3.49 -6.76 3.92
C SER A 163 -3.16 -5.97 2.65
N LYS A 164 -4.08 -5.92 1.68
CA LYS A 164 -3.92 -5.10 0.47
C LYS A 164 -3.76 -3.61 0.76
N ALA A 165 -4.49 -3.08 1.74
CA ALA A 165 -4.33 -1.69 2.15
C ALA A 165 -2.96 -1.41 2.78
N VAL A 166 -2.42 -2.35 3.55
CA VAL A 166 -1.07 -2.26 4.12
C VAL A 166 0.01 -2.41 3.05
N ASP A 167 -0.16 -3.30 2.08
CA ASP A 167 0.77 -3.43 0.94
C ASP A 167 0.82 -2.14 0.12
N LEU A 168 -0.33 -1.53 -0.14
CA LEU A 168 -0.42 -0.21 -0.78
C LEU A 168 0.31 0.87 0.02
N LEU A 169 0.20 0.86 1.36
CA LEU A 169 0.91 1.77 2.24
C LEU A 169 2.43 1.60 2.11
N LEU A 170 2.91 0.35 2.08
CA LEU A 170 4.33 0.03 1.93
C LEU A 170 4.86 0.39 0.54
N ASN A 171 4.07 0.19 -0.51
CA ASN A 171 4.41 0.61 -1.87
C ASN A 171 4.49 2.13 -2.00
N LEU A 172 3.59 2.88 -1.37
CA LEU A 172 3.67 4.34 -1.31
C LEU A 172 4.98 4.79 -0.63
N LEU A 173 5.34 4.17 0.50
CA LEU A 173 6.61 4.46 1.18
C LEU A 173 7.83 4.09 0.34
N ARG A 174 7.76 2.99 -0.43
CA ARG A 174 8.82 2.59 -1.36
C ARG A 174 8.97 3.65 -2.44
N ALA A 175 7.88 4.05 -3.09
CA ALA A 175 7.88 5.05 -4.15
C ALA A 175 8.57 6.35 -3.73
N GLU A 176 8.20 6.87 -2.55
CA GLU A 176 8.79 8.09 -1.99
C GLU A 176 10.29 7.94 -1.68
N ARG A 177 10.72 6.76 -1.21
CA ARG A 177 12.14 6.50 -0.86
C ARG A 177 13.03 6.25 -2.07
N THR A 178 12.47 5.67 -3.13
CA THR A 178 13.20 5.33 -4.35
C THR A 178 12.99 6.35 -5.46
N ALA A 179 12.30 7.46 -5.19
CA ALA A 179 11.89 8.44 -6.20
C ALA A 179 11.16 7.81 -7.41
N ASP A 180 10.46 6.68 -7.21
CA ASP A 180 9.75 5.97 -8.27
C ASP A 180 8.41 6.67 -8.54
N PHE A 181 8.44 7.55 -9.54
CA PHE A 181 7.29 8.39 -9.90
C PHE A 181 6.10 7.59 -10.41
N GLU A 182 6.36 6.51 -11.16
CA GLU A 182 5.32 5.62 -11.69
C GLU A 182 4.58 4.91 -10.57
N LEU A 183 5.34 4.27 -9.68
CA LEU A 183 4.79 3.60 -8.52
C LEU A 183 4.04 4.58 -7.63
N HIS A 184 4.56 5.80 -7.47
CA HIS A 184 3.88 6.86 -6.72
C HIS A 184 2.48 7.11 -7.30
N LEU A 185 2.36 7.45 -8.59
CA LEU A 185 1.06 7.76 -9.20
C LEU A 185 0.07 6.59 -9.13
N ASN A 186 0.54 5.36 -9.32
CA ASN A 186 -0.28 4.17 -9.15
C ASN A 186 -0.80 4.06 -7.70
N CYS A 187 0.08 4.27 -6.70
CA CYS A 187 -0.34 4.26 -5.30
C CYS A 187 -1.34 5.37 -4.98
N ILE A 188 -1.13 6.58 -5.51
CA ILE A 188 -2.05 7.72 -5.34
C ILE A 188 -3.44 7.41 -5.90
N GLN A 189 -3.51 6.77 -7.06
CA GLN A 189 -4.76 6.36 -7.67
C GLN A 189 -5.47 5.29 -6.83
N GLU A 190 -4.74 4.27 -6.40
CA GLU A 190 -5.29 3.15 -5.62
C GLU A 190 -5.70 3.54 -4.19
N LEU A 191 -5.07 4.55 -3.58
CA LEU A 191 -5.42 4.96 -2.22
C LEU A 191 -6.65 5.86 -2.16
N LEU A 192 -7.09 6.44 -3.28
CA LEU A 192 -8.21 7.39 -3.33
C LEU A 192 -9.52 6.82 -2.75
N PRO A 193 -9.97 5.59 -3.08
CA PRO A 193 -11.14 4.97 -2.46
C PRO A 193 -11.05 4.90 -0.93
N TYR A 194 -9.86 4.64 -0.38
CA TYR A 194 -9.65 4.58 1.07
C TYR A 194 -9.72 5.96 1.73
N LEU A 195 -9.29 7.02 1.05
CA LEU A 195 -9.46 8.38 1.54
C LEU A 195 -10.94 8.76 1.64
N ILE A 196 -11.72 8.40 0.62
CA ILE A 196 -13.17 8.65 0.58
C ILE A 196 -13.86 7.84 1.68
N ALA A 197 -13.63 6.52 1.72
CA ALA A 197 -14.25 5.63 2.70
C ALA A 197 -13.81 5.95 4.15
N GLY A 198 -12.59 6.45 4.33
CA GLY A 198 -12.04 6.92 5.61
C GLY A 198 -12.45 8.33 6.04
N GLY A 199 -13.36 8.99 5.30
CA GLY A 199 -13.86 10.33 5.63
C GLY A 199 -12.83 11.46 5.47
N ARG A 200 -11.76 11.25 4.70
CA ARG A 200 -10.66 12.20 4.50
C ARG A 200 -10.99 13.22 3.41
N HIS A 201 -12.11 13.91 3.58
CA HIS A 201 -12.74 14.78 2.58
C HIS A 201 -11.79 15.80 1.92
N LEU A 202 -10.89 16.45 2.69
CA LEU A 202 -9.93 17.40 2.11
C LEU A 202 -8.97 16.71 1.14
N TYR A 203 -8.36 15.59 1.55
CA TYR A 203 -7.48 14.82 0.67
C TYR A 203 -8.25 14.18 -0.48
N ALA A 204 -9.44 13.63 -0.22
CA ALA A 204 -10.30 13.06 -1.26
C ALA A 204 -10.70 14.09 -2.34
N LYS A 205 -10.79 15.39 -1.99
CA LYS A 205 -11.03 16.48 -2.93
C LYS A 205 -9.79 16.82 -3.77
N TRP A 206 -8.62 16.93 -3.13
CA TRP A 206 -7.42 17.48 -3.77
C TRP A 206 -6.51 16.43 -4.42
N VAL A 207 -6.54 15.17 -3.96
CA VAL A 207 -5.76 14.07 -4.55
C VAL A 207 -6.13 13.81 -6.02
N PRO A 208 -7.42 13.81 -6.45
CA PRO A 208 -7.76 13.66 -7.87
C PRO A 208 -7.18 14.76 -8.76
N ILE A 209 -7.18 16.01 -8.25
CA ILE A 209 -6.61 17.17 -8.95
C ILE A 209 -5.10 16.97 -9.11
N TYR A 210 -4.43 16.65 -8.01
CA TYR A 210 -3.01 16.35 -7.99
C TYR A 210 -2.65 15.22 -8.95
N LEU A 211 -3.40 14.11 -8.94
CA LEU A 211 -3.17 12.96 -9.80
C LEU A 211 -3.28 13.33 -11.28
N ARG A 212 -4.33 14.06 -11.67
CA ARG A 212 -4.48 14.58 -13.05
C ARG A 212 -3.26 15.40 -13.45
N ASP A 213 -2.88 16.36 -12.61
CA ASP A 213 -1.78 17.28 -12.94
C ASP A 213 -0.46 16.54 -13.10
N MET A 214 -0.19 15.53 -12.26
CA MET A 214 1.02 14.73 -12.39
C MET A 214 1.02 13.80 -13.61
N LEU A 215 -0.14 13.25 -13.99
CA LEU A 215 -0.27 12.45 -15.22
C LEU A 215 -0.05 13.31 -16.48
N GLU A 216 -0.49 14.57 -16.44
CA GLU A 216 -0.17 15.52 -17.51
C GLU A 216 1.32 15.85 -17.57
N VAL A 217 1.96 16.06 -16.41
CA VAL A 217 3.41 16.30 -16.35
C VAL A 217 4.17 15.11 -16.93
N LYS A 218 3.76 13.89 -16.59
CA LYS A 218 4.32 12.65 -17.13
C LYS A 218 4.26 12.58 -18.65
N SER A 219 3.10 12.92 -19.22
CA SER A 219 2.92 12.88 -20.68
C SER A 219 3.69 14.00 -21.40
N LYS A 220 3.82 15.18 -20.78
CA LYS A 220 4.48 16.35 -21.38
C LYS A 220 6.00 16.35 -21.21
N ASN A 221 6.54 15.77 -20.15
CA ASN A 221 7.96 15.82 -19.81
C ASN A 221 8.52 14.43 -19.42
N PRO A 222 8.67 13.48 -20.37
CA PRO A 222 9.10 12.11 -20.07
C PRO A 222 10.49 12.01 -19.41
N GLN A 223 11.34 13.01 -19.62
CA GLN A 223 12.74 13.03 -19.14
C GLN A 223 12.89 13.49 -17.68
N MET A 224 11.84 13.98 -17.02
CA MET A 224 11.91 14.38 -15.59
C MET A 224 11.82 13.20 -14.62
N HIS A 225 11.75 11.96 -15.13
CA HIS A 225 11.48 10.75 -14.35
C HIS A 225 12.71 9.84 -14.17
N ASP A 226 13.84 10.15 -14.81
CA ASP A 226 15.06 9.32 -14.83
C ASP A 226 16.15 9.86 -13.88
N THR A 227 15.81 10.19 -12.63
CA THR A 227 16.82 10.63 -11.61
C THR A 227 16.79 9.79 -10.36
#